data_AF-A0A431IXY5-F1
#
_entry.id   AF-A0A431IXY5-F1
#
_cell.length_a   1.000
_cell.length_b   1.000
_cell.length_c   1.000
_cell.angle_alpha   90.00
_cell.angle_beta   90.00
_cell.angle_gamma   90.00
#
_symmetry.space_group_name_H-M   'P 1'
#
loop_
_entity.id
_entity.type
_entity.pdbx_description
1 polymer ?
#
loop_
_entity_poly.entity_id
_entity_poly.type
_entity_poly.pdbx_seq_one_letter_code
_entity_poly.pdbx_strand_id
1 'polypeptide(L)'
;MFENTHLKPSKCALLILLSGVLGACSQSTEPLNCNNPEIEEQLIQATKLDSSIPLYVSAKVIAMQDEDSHQMQEKNQVLKCKTTIQYSHNIFPEQNFLAKYTYAINKEHQVIAITPISTQNTLDFQNWLTKLPIVTSSQKITVGNLVVIQSNNSAKTKTHNQIQQLVLNQQLINLPQGKIFSTITIDKNFSQDGKDVFLLSAYYNDARDNELNHNYFITIESATKYVISQSFSYQDGSMNQDESGIVFSGYKQYPFSESNDFPLYRLVSGNIQISRPAHDLNYYRQKFSSQTAHQLMQKIKNDGCLNGDQFYLSDICTRKVSSYCFQFNSINTTAIKDKSYWLLNNMCKTQEMYQ
;
A
#
# COMPACT_ATOMS: atom_id res chain seq x y z
N MET A 1 -60.05 -17.32 -18.97
CA MET A 1 -59.66 -18.62 -19.54
C MET A 1 -58.45 -19.09 -18.76
N PHE A 2 -58.69 -20.07 -17.89
CA PHE A 2 -57.68 -20.83 -17.13
C PHE A 2 -56.70 -21.49 -18.12
N GLU A 3 -55.44 -21.81 -17.80
CA GLU A 3 -54.92 -22.77 -16.81
C GLU A 3 -53.41 -22.49 -16.56
N ASN A 4 -52.94 -22.45 -15.31
CA ASN A 4 -52.17 -23.52 -14.62
C ASN A 4 -51.00 -24.09 -15.46
N THR A 5 -49.74 -24.04 -15.02
CA THR A 5 -49.24 -24.93 -13.95
C THR A 5 -47.79 -24.61 -13.54
N HIS A 6 -47.50 -24.88 -12.27
CA HIS A 6 -46.17 -24.99 -11.66
C HIS A 6 -45.30 -26.10 -12.27
N LEU A 7 -43.98 -25.89 -12.33
CA LEU A 7 -43.00 -27.00 -12.32
C LEU A 7 -41.67 -26.57 -11.66
N LYS A 8 -41.20 -27.45 -10.76
CA LYS A 8 -39.97 -27.38 -9.96
C LYS A 8 -38.71 -27.58 -10.83
N PRO A 9 -37.55 -27.01 -10.49
CA PRO A 9 -36.28 -27.43 -11.07
C PRO A 9 -35.74 -28.69 -10.39
N SER A 10 -35.62 -29.76 -11.17
CA SER A 10 -34.89 -30.98 -10.85
C SER A 10 -33.41 -30.81 -11.20
N LYS A 11 -32.54 -31.22 -10.28
CA LYS A 11 -31.07 -31.27 -10.44
C LYS A 11 -30.70 -32.18 -11.62
N CYS A 12 -30.04 -31.63 -12.64
CA CYS A 12 -29.30 -32.42 -13.63
C CYS A 12 -27.83 -32.50 -13.19
N ALA A 13 -27.41 -33.70 -12.78
CA ALA A 13 -26.01 -34.06 -12.72
C ALA A 13 -25.55 -34.38 -14.15
N LEU A 14 -24.53 -33.67 -14.62
CA LEU A 14 -23.90 -33.91 -15.90
C LEU A 14 -22.95 -35.11 -15.75
N LEU A 15 -23.35 -36.27 -16.26
CA LEU A 15 -22.47 -37.43 -16.44
C LEU A 15 -21.51 -37.15 -17.60
N ILE A 16 -20.21 -37.14 -17.34
CA ILE A 16 -19.18 -37.27 -18.38
C ILE A 16 -18.74 -38.74 -18.40
N LEU A 17 -19.16 -39.45 -19.45
CA LEU A 17 -18.72 -40.80 -19.78
C LEU A 17 -17.48 -40.71 -20.68
N LEU A 18 -16.34 -41.20 -20.20
CA LEU A 18 -15.18 -41.53 -21.04
C LEU A 18 -15.11 -43.05 -21.17
N SER A 19 -15.37 -43.52 -22.40
CA SER A 19 -15.27 -44.93 -22.80
C SER A 19 -13.81 -45.32 -23.01
N GLY A 20 -13.50 -46.57 -22.67
CA GLY A 20 -12.13 -47.07 -22.52
C GLY A 20 -11.47 -47.53 -23.81
N VAL A 21 -10.14 -47.71 -23.69
CA VAL A 21 -9.37 -48.67 -24.47
C VAL A 21 -8.64 -49.56 -23.47
N LEU A 22 -8.95 -50.85 -23.54
CA LEU A 22 -8.38 -51.93 -22.75
C LEU A 22 -6.88 -52.09 -23.07
N GLY A 23 -6.04 -51.61 -22.16
CA GLY A 23 -4.67 -52.10 -21.98
C GLY A 23 -4.63 -52.88 -20.67
N ALA A 24 -4.59 -54.21 -20.76
CA ALA A 24 -4.30 -55.07 -19.62
C ALA A 24 -2.81 -54.92 -19.26
N CYS A 25 -2.47 -53.87 -18.52
CA CYS A 25 -1.25 -53.80 -17.74
C CYS A 25 -1.63 -54.16 -16.31
N SER A 26 -1.01 -55.21 -15.80
CA SER A 26 -0.92 -55.57 -14.39
C SER A 26 -0.86 -54.30 -13.52
N GLN A 27 -2.01 -53.85 -13.01
CA GLN A 27 -2.07 -52.85 -11.96
C GLN A 27 -1.39 -53.51 -10.77
N SER A 28 -0.16 -53.09 -10.49
CA SER A 28 0.41 -53.22 -9.17
C SER A 28 -0.61 -52.62 -8.22
N THR A 29 -1.41 -53.46 -7.56
CA THR A 29 -2.27 -53.03 -6.47
C THR A 29 -1.35 -52.74 -5.31
N GLU A 30 -0.71 -51.57 -5.33
CA GLU A 30 -0.05 -51.06 -4.16
C GLU A 30 -1.07 -51.06 -3.01
N PRO A 31 -0.69 -51.58 -1.83
CA PRO A 31 -1.59 -51.62 -0.69
C PRO A 31 -2.04 -50.19 -0.38
N LEU A 32 -3.33 -50.03 -0.09
CA LEU A 32 -3.89 -48.73 0.24
C LEU A 32 -3.13 -48.12 1.41
N ASN A 33 -2.58 -46.93 1.20
CA ASN A 33 -1.72 -46.28 2.17
C ASN A 33 -2.07 -44.79 2.28
N CYS A 34 -2.19 -44.31 3.51
CA CYS A 34 -2.38 -42.90 3.80
C CYS A 34 -1.18 -42.02 3.39
N ASN A 35 0.01 -42.58 3.18
CA ASN A 35 1.26 -41.83 3.00
C ASN A 35 1.73 -41.70 1.54
N ASN A 36 0.82 -41.62 0.56
CA ASN A 36 1.17 -41.43 -0.85
C ASN A 36 1.37 -39.94 -1.19
N PRO A 37 2.47 -39.53 -1.88
CA PRO A 37 2.68 -38.14 -2.30
C PRO A 37 1.53 -37.52 -3.13
N GLU A 38 0.82 -38.31 -3.93
CA GLU A 38 -0.32 -37.84 -4.73
C GLU A 38 -1.53 -37.44 -3.85
N ILE A 39 -1.61 -37.97 -2.63
CA ILE A 39 -2.63 -37.59 -1.64
C ILE A 39 -2.31 -36.22 -1.05
N GLU A 40 -1.04 -35.84 -0.90
CA GLU A 40 -0.66 -34.57 -0.29
C GLU A 40 -1.22 -33.36 -1.05
N GLU A 41 -1.10 -33.37 -2.37
CA GLU A 41 -1.62 -32.29 -3.21
C GLU A 41 -3.15 -32.23 -3.16
N GLN A 42 -3.82 -33.38 -3.19
CA GLN A 42 -5.28 -33.46 -3.06
C GLN A 42 -5.77 -32.93 -1.71
N LEU A 43 -5.07 -33.24 -0.60
CA LEU A 43 -5.39 -32.71 0.73
C LEU A 43 -5.26 -31.19 0.76
N ILE A 44 -4.17 -30.65 0.22
CA ILE A 44 -3.96 -29.20 0.15
C ILE A 44 -5.03 -28.52 -0.71
N GLN A 45 -5.39 -29.10 -1.85
CA GLN A 45 -6.44 -28.55 -2.72
C GLN A 45 -7.82 -28.61 -2.04
N ALA A 46 -8.15 -29.71 -1.37
CA ALA A 46 -9.41 -29.90 -0.68
C ALA A 46 -9.60 -28.91 0.48
N THR A 47 -8.52 -28.48 1.15
CA THR A 47 -8.61 -27.45 2.19
C THR A 47 -8.51 -26.01 1.67
N LYS A 48 -7.88 -25.78 0.52
CA LYS A 48 -7.79 -24.46 -0.13
C LYS A 48 -9.11 -23.97 -0.75
N LEU A 49 -10.04 -24.86 -1.06
CA LEU A 49 -11.35 -24.52 -1.64
C LEU A 49 -12.29 -23.80 -0.65
N ASP A 50 -11.88 -23.66 0.62
CA ASP A 50 -12.50 -22.75 1.57
C ASP A 50 -12.03 -21.32 1.28
N SER A 51 -12.93 -20.49 0.73
CA SER A 51 -12.68 -19.08 0.35
C SER A 51 -12.25 -18.17 1.52
N SER A 52 -12.18 -18.71 2.74
CA SER A 52 -11.70 -18.03 3.94
C SER A 52 -10.17 -18.00 4.07
N ILE A 53 -9.41 -18.84 3.33
CA ILE A 53 -7.94 -18.84 3.41
C ILE A 53 -7.35 -17.71 2.55
N PRO A 54 -6.62 -16.74 3.15
CA PRO A 54 -6.02 -15.63 2.41
C PRO A 54 -4.99 -16.10 1.37
N LEU A 55 -4.86 -15.35 0.27
CA LEU A 55 -3.91 -15.62 -0.82
C LEU A 55 -2.46 -15.80 -0.35
N TYR A 56 -2.08 -15.16 0.76
CA TYR A 56 -0.74 -15.18 1.32
C TYR A 56 -0.52 -16.24 2.39
N VAL A 57 -1.38 -17.26 2.46
CA VAL A 57 -1.17 -18.44 3.31
C VAL A 57 -0.80 -19.64 2.43
N SER A 58 0.35 -20.23 2.71
CA SER A 58 0.76 -21.53 2.13
C SER A 58 0.36 -22.66 3.07
N ALA A 59 0.10 -23.82 2.48
CA ALA A 59 -0.23 -25.05 3.20
C ALA A 59 0.78 -26.13 2.82
N LYS A 60 1.22 -26.90 3.83
CA LYS A 60 2.15 -28.02 3.67
C LYS A 60 1.70 -29.18 4.56
N VAL A 61 1.60 -30.38 3.99
CA VAL A 61 1.36 -31.60 4.78
C VAL A 61 2.64 -31.91 5.57
N ILE A 62 2.52 -32.09 6.88
CA ILE A 62 3.67 -32.39 7.76
C ILE A 62 3.63 -33.79 8.34
N ALA A 63 2.45 -34.42 8.40
CA ALA A 63 2.29 -35.79 8.86
C ALA A 63 1.02 -36.40 8.26
N MET A 64 1.11 -37.66 7.86
CA MET A 64 0.00 -38.52 7.48
C MET A 64 0.12 -39.84 8.24
N GLN A 65 -0.99 -40.34 8.77
CA GLN A 65 -1.04 -41.52 9.64
C GLN A 65 -2.35 -42.28 9.43
N ASP A 66 -2.31 -43.60 9.57
CA ASP A 66 -3.54 -44.42 9.58
C ASP A 66 -4.33 -44.13 10.87
N GLU A 67 -5.66 -44.06 10.76
CA GLU A 67 -6.49 -43.64 11.91
C GLU A 67 -6.54 -44.70 13.02
N ASP A 68 -6.39 -45.99 12.69
CA ASP A 68 -6.18 -47.12 13.61
C ASP A 68 -5.68 -48.36 12.82
N SER A 69 -4.52 -48.92 13.17
CA SER A 69 -3.91 -50.11 12.53
C SER A 69 -4.62 -51.45 12.85
N HIS A 70 -5.78 -51.40 13.51
CA HIS A 70 -6.51 -52.57 13.99
C HIS A 70 -8.01 -52.48 13.68
N GLN A 71 -8.38 -52.52 12.40
CA GLN A 71 -9.59 -53.17 11.90
C GLN A 71 -9.69 -52.92 10.38
N MET A 72 -9.03 -53.76 9.59
CA MET A 72 -9.44 -53.91 8.19
C MET A 72 -10.82 -54.59 8.17
N GLN A 73 -11.89 -53.80 8.19
CA GLN A 73 -13.21 -54.31 7.85
C GLN A 73 -13.26 -54.56 6.34
N GLU A 74 -13.13 -55.84 6.00
CA GLU A 74 -13.05 -56.46 4.68
C GLU A 74 -14.22 -56.21 3.71
N LYS A 75 -15.05 -55.16 3.88
CA LYS A 75 -16.23 -54.96 3.02
C LYS A 75 -16.47 -53.57 2.45
N ASN A 76 -15.70 -52.54 2.82
CA ASN A 76 -15.77 -51.25 2.13
C ASN A 76 -14.37 -50.66 1.92
N GLN A 77 -14.09 -50.34 0.67
CA GLN A 77 -12.78 -50.07 0.07
C GLN A 77 -12.18 -48.69 0.44
N VAL A 78 -12.47 -48.19 1.64
CA VAL A 78 -12.11 -46.84 2.07
C VAL A 78 -11.21 -46.93 3.31
N LEU A 79 -10.00 -46.38 3.21
CA LEU A 79 -9.11 -46.26 4.36
C LEU A 79 -9.30 -44.89 5.01
N LYS A 80 -9.43 -44.89 6.33
CA LYS A 80 -9.49 -43.67 7.14
C LYS A 80 -8.12 -43.33 7.68
N CYS A 81 -7.78 -42.06 7.56
CA CYS A 81 -6.46 -41.54 7.81
C CYS A 81 -6.56 -40.25 8.63
N LYS A 82 -5.46 -39.89 9.28
CA LYS A 82 -5.25 -38.61 9.95
C LYS A 82 -4.13 -37.86 9.23
N THR A 83 -4.29 -36.55 9.09
CA THR A 83 -3.25 -35.66 8.56
C THR A 83 -3.10 -34.43 9.43
N THR A 84 -1.88 -33.90 9.49
CA THR A 84 -1.61 -32.57 10.00
C THR A 84 -1.09 -31.70 8.86
N ILE A 85 -1.78 -30.60 8.61
CA ILE A 85 -1.42 -29.60 7.61
C ILE A 85 -0.94 -28.36 8.35
N GLN A 86 0.29 -27.95 8.05
CA GLN A 86 0.84 -26.68 8.49
C GLN A 86 0.40 -25.58 7.52
N TYR A 87 -0.30 -24.59 8.02
CA TYR A 87 -0.57 -23.34 7.32
C TYR A 87 0.44 -22.30 7.79
N SER A 88 1.00 -21.50 6.88
CA SER A 88 2.01 -20.48 7.23
C SER A 88 1.82 -19.23 6.38
N HIS A 89 1.98 -18.05 6.99
CA HIS A 89 1.92 -16.80 6.25
C HIS A 89 3.17 -16.63 5.38
N ASN A 90 3.02 -16.37 4.09
CA ASN A 90 4.13 -16.30 3.12
C ASN A 90 5.14 -15.19 3.43
N ILE A 91 4.71 -14.14 4.13
CA ILE A 91 5.57 -13.02 4.56
C ILE A 91 6.05 -13.20 6.01
N PHE A 92 5.38 -14.01 6.81
CA PHE A 92 5.74 -14.24 8.22
C PHE A 92 5.63 -15.74 8.52
N PRO A 93 6.56 -16.56 8.00
CA PRO A 93 6.44 -18.02 8.08
C PRO A 93 6.44 -18.57 9.52
N GLU A 94 7.00 -17.80 10.45
CA GLU A 94 6.92 -18.06 11.88
C GLU A 94 5.49 -17.99 12.44
N GLN A 95 4.61 -17.21 11.79
CA GLN A 95 3.17 -17.25 12.04
C GLN A 95 2.58 -18.43 11.29
N ASN A 96 2.59 -19.58 11.95
CA ASN A 96 2.03 -20.81 11.42
C ASN A 96 1.00 -21.44 12.36
N PHE A 97 0.17 -22.29 11.79
CA PHE A 97 -0.85 -23.05 12.51
C PHE A 97 -0.87 -24.49 12.00
N LEU A 98 -0.94 -25.43 12.94
CA LEU A 98 -1.04 -26.86 12.63
C LEU A 98 -2.50 -27.28 12.75
N ALA A 99 -3.20 -27.41 11.62
CA ALA A 99 -4.56 -27.92 11.61
C ALA A 99 -4.55 -29.44 11.39
N LYS A 100 -5.37 -30.13 12.17
CA LYS A 100 -5.48 -31.59 12.10
C LYS A 100 -6.81 -32.00 11.47
N TYR A 101 -6.75 -32.97 10.57
CA TYR A 101 -7.92 -33.49 9.86
C TYR A 101 -7.96 -35.01 9.91
N THR A 102 -9.16 -35.57 9.88
CA THR A 102 -9.38 -36.92 9.38
C THR A 102 -9.72 -36.84 7.90
N TYR A 103 -9.28 -37.82 7.13
CA TYR A 103 -9.61 -37.92 5.71
C TYR A 103 -9.80 -39.39 5.31
N ALA A 104 -10.47 -39.59 4.19
CA ALA A 104 -10.78 -40.91 3.66
C ALA A 104 -10.28 -41.02 2.22
N ILE A 105 -9.65 -42.15 1.89
CA ILE A 105 -9.17 -42.45 0.54
C ILE A 105 -9.84 -43.70 -0.03
N ASN A 106 -10.13 -43.69 -1.33
CA ASN A 106 -10.64 -44.85 -2.07
C ASN A 106 -9.49 -45.70 -2.65
N LYS A 107 -9.83 -46.74 -3.43
CA LYS A 107 -8.84 -47.64 -4.07
C LYS A 107 -7.91 -46.95 -5.06
N GLU A 108 -8.39 -45.87 -5.64
CA GLU A 108 -7.67 -45.05 -6.60
C GLU A 108 -6.78 -44.00 -5.92
N HIS A 109 -6.59 -44.06 -4.59
CA HIS A 109 -5.85 -43.07 -3.79
C HIS A 109 -6.40 -41.64 -3.92
N GLN A 110 -7.70 -41.51 -4.19
CA GLN A 110 -8.37 -40.22 -4.24
C GLN A 110 -8.94 -39.85 -2.87
N VAL A 111 -8.75 -38.60 -2.46
CA VAL A 111 -9.36 -38.06 -1.24
C VAL A 111 -10.85 -37.84 -1.48
N ILE A 112 -11.68 -38.66 -0.86
CA ILE A 112 -13.15 -38.61 -1.04
C ILE A 112 -13.85 -37.82 0.07
N ALA A 113 -13.19 -37.63 1.22
CA ALA A 113 -13.69 -36.82 2.32
C ALA A 113 -12.53 -36.28 3.15
N ILE A 114 -12.70 -35.06 3.66
CA ILE A 114 -11.80 -34.43 4.63
C ILE A 114 -12.62 -33.66 5.65
N THR A 115 -12.33 -33.85 6.94
CA THR A 115 -13.03 -33.19 8.04
C THR A 115 -12.06 -32.79 9.15
N PRO A 116 -12.18 -31.59 9.73
CA PRO A 116 -11.41 -31.23 10.92
C PRO A 116 -11.65 -32.22 12.06
N ILE A 117 -10.60 -32.56 12.83
CA ILE A 117 -10.72 -33.53 13.94
C ILE A 117 -11.68 -33.04 15.03
N SER A 118 -11.85 -31.73 15.20
CA SER A 118 -12.79 -31.16 16.17
C SER A 118 -13.26 -29.76 15.77
N THR A 119 -14.41 -29.36 16.32
CA THR A 119 -14.92 -27.98 16.21
C THR A 119 -13.94 -26.97 16.80
N GLN A 120 -13.23 -27.32 17.88
CA GLN A 120 -12.22 -26.46 18.49
C GLN A 120 -11.06 -26.20 17.52
N ASN A 121 -10.57 -27.23 16.82
CA ASN A 121 -9.52 -27.07 15.80
C ASN A 121 -9.94 -26.11 14.68
N THR A 122 -11.21 -26.19 14.24
CA THR A 122 -11.77 -25.25 13.26
C THR A 122 -11.84 -23.82 13.82
N LEU A 123 -12.33 -23.64 15.05
CA LEU A 123 -12.41 -22.32 15.69
C LEU A 123 -11.02 -21.70 15.89
N ASP A 124 -10.05 -22.49 16.34
CA ASP A 124 -8.67 -22.04 16.53
C ASP A 124 -8.01 -21.64 15.21
N PHE A 125 -8.25 -22.41 14.14
CA PHE A 125 -7.78 -22.07 12.81
C PHE A 125 -8.38 -20.75 12.31
N GLN A 126 -9.70 -20.56 12.44
CA GLN A 126 -10.36 -19.31 12.06
C GLN A 126 -9.89 -18.12 12.93
N ASN A 127 -9.71 -18.33 14.22
CA ASN A 127 -9.13 -17.34 15.14
C ASN A 127 -7.67 -17.00 14.78
N TRP A 128 -6.90 -17.96 14.27
CA TRP A 128 -5.55 -17.71 13.77
C TRP A 128 -5.60 -16.88 12.47
N LEU A 129 -6.44 -17.25 11.50
CA LEU A 129 -6.60 -16.52 10.23
C LEU A 129 -6.94 -15.04 10.46
N THR A 130 -7.86 -14.75 11.38
CA THR A 130 -8.27 -13.36 11.69
C THR A 130 -7.16 -12.51 12.32
N LYS A 131 -6.15 -13.13 12.93
CA LYS A 131 -4.99 -12.43 13.51
C LYS A 131 -3.88 -12.16 12.50
N LEU A 132 -3.90 -12.82 11.34
CA LEU A 132 -2.87 -12.63 10.32
C LEU A 132 -2.93 -11.19 9.75
N PRO A 133 -1.78 -10.59 9.46
CA PRO A 133 -1.74 -9.33 8.75
C PRO A 133 -2.27 -9.51 7.31
N ILE A 134 -2.96 -8.49 6.81
CA ILE A 134 -3.49 -8.48 5.45
C ILE A 134 -2.45 -7.81 4.55
N VAL A 135 -2.02 -8.48 3.48
CA VAL A 135 -1.17 -7.86 2.47
C VAL A 135 -2.04 -7.00 1.54
N THR A 136 -1.84 -5.68 1.57
CA THR A 136 -2.62 -4.71 0.78
C THR A 136 -1.93 -4.35 -0.54
N SER A 137 -0.60 -4.48 -0.61
CA SER A 137 0.19 -4.30 -1.83
C SER A 137 1.45 -5.17 -1.77
N SER A 138 1.91 -5.63 -2.93
CA SER A 138 3.12 -6.46 -3.05
C SER A 138 3.86 -6.13 -4.35
N GLN A 139 5.16 -5.96 -4.25
CA GLN A 139 6.07 -5.73 -5.37
C GLN A 139 7.20 -6.75 -5.31
N LYS A 140 7.34 -7.52 -6.40
CA LYS A 140 8.47 -8.43 -6.54
C LYS A 140 9.72 -7.62 -6.89
N ILE A 141 10.79 -7.87 -6.17
CA ILE A 141 12.10 -7.23 -6.34
C ILE A 141 13.16 -8.28 -6.64
N THR A 142 14.34 -7.83 -7.07
CA THR A 142 15.46 -8.70 -7.43
C THR A 142 15.84 -9.64 -6.27
N VAL A 143 15.73 -9.14 -5.05
CA VAL A 143 16.12 -9.84 -3.82
C VAL A 143 14.94 -10.40 -3.01
N GLY A 144 13.75 -10.53 -3.60
CA GLY A 144 12.55 -11.10 -2.96
C GLY A 144 11.28 -10.25 -3.13
N ASN A 145 10.65 -9.79 -2.04
CA ASN A 145 9.42 -8.99 -2.10
C ASN A 145 9.45 -7.78 -1.13
N LEU A 146 8.92 -6.66 -1.62
CA LEU A 146 8.53 -5.50 -0.82
C LEU A 146 7.01 -5.48 -0.73
N VAL A 147 6.46 -5.53 0.48
CA VAL A 147 5.01 -5.61 0.68
C VAL A 147 4.51 -4.57 1.67
N VAL A 148 3.31 -4.08 1.44
CA VAL A 148 2.55 -3.31 2.41
C VAL A 148 1.57 -4.25 3.09
N ILE A 149 1.63 -4.29 4.41
CA ILE A 149 0.72 -5.04 5.25
C ILE A 149 -0.15 -4.10 6.06
N GLN A 150 -1.34 -4.55 6.40
CA GLN A 150 -2.23 -3.92 7.35
C GLN A 150 -2.39 -4.85 8.55
N SER A 151 -2.03 -4.37 9.74
CA SER A 151 -2.27 -5.14 10.96
C SER A 151 -3.76 -5.13 11.28
N ASN A 152 -4.34 -6.30 11.54
CA ASN A 152 -5.70 -6.42 12.07
C ASN A 152 -5.70 -6.01 13.55
N ASN A 153 -5.91 -4.71 13.82
CA ASN A 153 -6.31 -4.31 15.16
C ASN A 153 -7.78 -4.72 15.35
N SER A 154 -7.99 -5.57 16.36
CA SER A 154 -9.28 -6.18 16.72
C SER A 154 -10.46 -5.22 16.63
N ALA A 155 -11.58 -5.75 16.12
CA ALA A 155 -12.93 -5.22 16.09
C ALA A 155 -13.23 -4.02 17.02
N LYS A 156 -13.86 -2.98 16.43
CA LYS A 156 -14.52 -1.80 17.05
C LYS A 156 -13.76 -0.47 17.06
N THR A 157 -12.58 -0.36 16.48
CA THR A 157 -12.05 0.98 16.19
C THR A 157 -12.54 1.41 14.81
N LYS A 158 -13.09 2.63 14.73
CA LYS A 158 -13.57 3.26 13.49
C LYS A 158 -12.50 3.10 12.39
N THR A 159 -12.94 3.05 11.14
CA THR A 159 -12.16 2.94 9.89
C THR A 159 -10.85 3.74 9.81
N HIS A 160 -10.62 4.70 10.71
CA HIS A 160 -9.45 5.58 10.79
C HIS A 160 -8.22 5.01 11.54
N ASN A 161 -8.28 3.81 12.12
CA ASN A 161 -7.18 3.24 12.93
C ASN A 161 -6.53 1.99 12.30
N GLN A 162 -6.66 1.80 10.98
CA GLN A 162 -5.91 0.75 10.29
C GLN A 162 -4.43 1.15 10.30
N ILE A 163 -3.56 0.26 10.78
CA ILE A 163 -2.11 0.52 10.80
C ILE A 163 -1.50 -0.24 9.64
N GLN A 164 -0.92 0.50 8.71
CA GLN A 164 -0.15 -0.06 7.61
C GLN A 164 1.34 0.01 7.91
N GLN A 165 2.06 -1.03 7.49
CA GLN A 165 3.50 -1.18 7.66
C GLN A 165 4.11 -1.70 6.36
N LEU A 166 5.35 -1.31 6.13
CA LEU A 166 6.14 -1.76 4.99
C LEU A 166 7.05 -2.92 5.45
N VAL A 167 7.17 -3.96 4.64
CA VAL A 167 7.95 -5.16 4.96
C VAL A 167 8.82 -5.52 3.75
N LEU A 168 10.11 -5.70 3.98
CA LEU A 168 11.06 -6.24 3.01
C LEU A 168 11.46 -7.64 3.46
N ASN A 169 11.13 -8.66 2.66
CA ASN A 169 11.52 -10.04 2.94
C ASN A 169 11.36 -10.43 4.42
N GLN A 170 10.13 -10.27 4.93
CA GLN A 170 9.76 -10.64 6.30
C GLN A 170 10.30 -9.69 7.40
N GLN A 171 11.05 -8.66 7.04
CA GLN A 171 11.55 -7.64 7.97
C GLN A 171 10.77 -6.34 7.86
N LEU A 172 10.25 -5.86 8.99
CA LEU A 172 9.58 -4.57 9.07
C LEU A 172 10.54 -3.43 8.73
N ILE A 173 10.04 -2.50 7.94
CA ILE A 173 10.74 -1.27 7.57
C ILE A 173 10.21 -0.13 8.42
N ASN A 174 11.12 0.52 9.15
CA ASN A 174 10.78 1.70 9.94
C ASN A 174 10.97 2.96 9.09
N LEU A 175 9.87 3.64 8.75
CA LEU A 175 9.95 4.94 8.10
C LEU A 175 10.40 6.03 9.12
N PRO A 176 11.21 7.03 8.70
CA PRO A 176 11.86 7.98 9.61
C PRO A 176 10.94 8.74 10.57
N GLN A 177 9.68 8.95 10.20
CA GLN A 177 8.75 9.73 11.04
C GLN A 177 8.29 8.97 12.29
N GLY A 178 8.54 7.66 12.43
CA GLY A 178 8.17 6.88 13.63
C GLY A 178 6.67 6.88 13.94
N LYS A 179 5.84 7.33 12.99
CA LYS A 179 4.39 7.43 13.11
C LYS A 179 3.73 6.12 12.68
N ILE A 180 2.54 5.89 13.23
CA ILE A 180 1.60 4.88 12.75
C ILE A 180 0.99 5.42 11.45
N PHE A 181 1.16 4.73 10.32
CA PHE A 181 0.58 5.17 9.04
C PHE A 181 -0.79 4.51 8.84
N SER A 182 -1.78 5.28 8.38
CA SER A 182 -3.07 4.72 7.98
C SER A 182 -3.02 4.10 6.59
N THR A 183 -2.21 4.71 5.71
CA THR A 183 -2.08 4.33 4.31
C THR A 183 -0.63 4.44 3.88
N ILE A 184 -0.10 3.39 3.25
CA ILE A 184 1.18 3.36 2.54
C ILE A 184 0.92 2.85 1.12
N THR A 185 1.35 3.62 0.12
CA THR A 185 1.29 3.22 -1.29
C THR A 185 2.70 3.12 -1.86
N ILE A 186 2.88 2.18 -2.78
CA ILE A 186 4.08 2.09 -3.62
C ILE A 186 3.68 2.67 -4.97
N ASP A 187 4.12 3.90 -5.24
CA ASP A 187 3.58 4.70 -6.34
C ASP A 187 4.35 4.49 -7.65
N LYS A 188 5.68 4.38 -7.55
CA LYS A 188 6.58 4.21 -8.70
C LYS A 188 7.76 3.33 -8.34
N ASN A 189 8.30 2.63 -9.32
CA ASN A 189 9.53 1.86 -9.24
C ASN A 189 10.57 2.41 -10.23
N PHE A 190 11.83 2.31 -9.84
CA PHE A 190 13.00 2.73 -10.59
C PHE A 190 14.10 1.69 -10.38
N SER A 191 15.08 1.67 -11.29
CA SER A 191 16.27 0.82 -11.14
C SER A 191 17.52 1.68 -11.27
N GLN A 192 18.25 1.89 -10.18
CA GLN A 192 19.45 2.74 -10.15
C GLN A 192 20.65 1.92 -9.72
N ASP A 193 21.70 1.86 -10.54
CA ASP A 193 22.92 1.07 -10.30
C ASP A 193 22.63 -0.41 -9.97
N GLY A 194 21.62 -0.99 -10.64
CA GLY A 194 21.15 -2.37 -10.40
C GLY A 194 20.39 -2.56 -9.08
N LYS A 195 20.09 -1.50 -8.34
CA LYS A 195 19.26 -1.52 -7.12
C LYS A 195 17.84 -1.12 -7.44
N ASP A 196 16.89 -1.80 -6.80
CA ASP A 196 15.47 -1.45 -6.87
C ASP A 196 15.20 -0.22 -5.98
N VAL A 197 14.63 0.83 -6.55
CA VAL A 197 14.24 2.05 -5.83
C VAL A 197 12.75 2.29 -5.99
N PHE A 198 12.04 2.53 -4.89
CA PHE A 198 10.61 2.77 -4.91
C PHE A 198 10.28 4.15 -4.35
N LEU A 199 9.34 4.82 -5.01
CA LEU A 199 8.63 5.95 -4.44
C LEU A 199 7.46 5.43 -3.61
N LEU A 200 7.39 5.92 -2.38
CA LEU A 200 6.33 5.61 -1.44
C LEU A 200 5.60 6.88 -1.04
N SER A 201 4.27 6.82 -0.93
CA SER A 201 3.48 7.81 -0.20
C SER A 201 2.95 7.19 1.09
N ALA A 202 3.07 7.88 2.21
CA ALA A 202 2.62 7.41 3.51
C ALA A 202 1.87 8.50 4.29
N TYR A 203 0.62 8.22 4.68
CA TYR A 203 -0.30 9.17 5.30
C TYR A 203 -0.75 8.74 6.70
N TYR A 204 -1.15 9.72 7.52
CA TYR A 204 -1.76 9.53 8.84
C TYR A 204 -3.27 9.81 8.77
N ASN A 205 -4.08 8.98 9.42
CA ASN A 205 -5.53 9.16 9.60
C ASN A 205 -6.36 9.52 8.34
N ASP A 206 -6.02 8.96 7.17
CA ASP A 206 -6.64 9.26 5.86
C ASP A 206 -6.69 10.75 5.49
N ALA A 207 -6.05 11.59 6.29
CA ALA A 207 -5.84 12.97 6.01
C ALA A 207 -4.80 13.02 4.88
N ARG A 208 -5.31 13.03 3.65
CA ARG A 208 -4.65 13.71 2.52
C ARG A 208 -4.63 15.23 2.76
N ASP A 209 -4.59 15.65 4.02
CA ASP A 209 -4.48 17.04 4.39
C ASP A 209 -3.18 17.55 3.81
N ASN A 210 -3.23 18.82 3.42
CA ASN A 210 -2.27 19.55 2.60
C ASN A 210 -0.86 19.69 3.22
N GLU A 211 -0.49 18.82 4.17
CA GLU A 211 0.85 18.70 4.70
C GLU A 211 1.79 18.14 3.62
N LEU A 212 2.60 19.07 3.13
CA LEU A 212 3.78 18.78 2.35
C LEU A 212 4.71 17.91 3.24
N ASN A 213 5.00 16.68 2.79
CA ASN A 213 6.09 15.76 3.19
C ASN A 213 5.61 14.36 3.60
N HIS A 214 4.84 13.72 2.72
CA HIS A 214 4.38 12.33 2.87
C HIS A 214 5.10 11.34 1.94
N ASN A 215 6.10 11.79 1.17
CA ASN A 215 6.77 10.93 0.19
C ASN A 215 8.16 10.50 0.67
N TYR A 216 8.55 9.29 0.30
CA TYR A 216 9.85 8.70 0.60
C TYR A 216 10.37 7.94 -0.60
N PHE A 217 11.69 7.93 -0.78
CA PHE A 217 12.35 6.90 -1.56
C PHE A 217 12.83 5.81 -0.64
N ILE A 218 12.59 4.55 -1.02
CA ILE A 218 13.27 3.40 -0.44
C ILE A 218 14.17 2.77 -1.50
N THR A 219 15.46 2.67 -1.21
CA THR A 219 16.45 1.97 -2.03
C THR A 219 16.75 0.63 -1.39
N ILE A 220 16.51 -0.47 -2.12
CA ILE A 220 16.81 -1.82 -1.65
C ILE A 220 18.25 -2.18 -2.03
N GLU A 221 19.10 -2.39 -1.03
CA GLU A 221 20.51 -2.71 -1.25
C GLU A 221 20.79 -4.22 -1.26
N SER A 222 19.98 -4.99 -0.54
CA SER A 222 20.03 -6.46 -0.50
C SER A 222 18.71 -7.00 0.08
N ALA A 223 18.62 -8.32 0.27
CA ALA A 223 17.42 -8.96 0.80
C ALA A 223 16.93 -8.39 2.15
N THR A 224 17.81 -7.83 2.97
CA THR A 224 17.47 -7.31 4.31
C THR A 224 17.94 -5.88 4.55
N LYS A 225 18.69 -5.29 3.61
CA LYS A 225 19.30 -3.97 3.75
C LYS A 225 18.64 -2.97 2.82
N TYR A 226 18.25 -1.82 3.37
CA TYR A 226 17.61 -0.73 2.65
C TYR A 226 18.07 0.63 3.16
N VAL A 227 17.88 1.66 2.34
CA VAL A 227 18.07 3.07 2.70
C VAL A 227 16.77 3.81 2.41
N ILE A 228 16.33 4.65 3.34
CA ILE A 228 15.14 5.48 3.19
C ILE A 228 15.56 6.94 3.16
N SER A 229 15.03 7.69 2.19
CA SER A 229 15.26 9.13 2.14
C SER A 229 14.55 9.86 3.29
N GLN A 230 14.96 11.10 3.54
CA GLN A 230 14.11 12.05 4.27
C GLN A 230 12.76 12.23 3.55
N SER A 231 11.72 12.54 4.33
CA SER A 231 10.38 12.80 3.79
C SER A 231 10.39 14.05 2.91
N PHE A 232 9.68 14.03 1.79
CA PHE A 232 9.65 15.15 0.85
C PHE A 232 8.31 15.31 0.16
N SER A 233 8.20 16.41 -0.58
CA SER A 233 7.08 16.73 -1.44
C SER A 233 7.59 17.06 -2.83
N TYR A 234 6.86 16.66 -3.85
CA TYR A 234 7.23 16.85 -5.24
C TYR A 234 6.00 17.16 -6.09
N GLN A 235 6.22 17.81 -7.22
CA GLN A 235 5.17 18.03 -8.21
C GLN A 235 4.90 16.72 -8.96
N ASP A 236 3.65 16.27 -8.96
CA ASP A 236 3.30 15.07 -9.72
C ASP A 236 3.66 15.23 -11.21
N GLY A 237 4.09 14.13 -11.83
CA GLY A 237 4.61 14.11 -13.21
C GLY A 237 6.01 14.72 -13.39
N SER A 238 6.65 15.30 -12.36
CA SER A 238 7.98 15.90 -12.49
C SER A 238 9.16 14.93 -12.34
N MET A 239 8.91 13.69 -11.95
CA MET A 239 9.95 12.69 -11.74
C MET A 239 10.45 12.15 -13.08
N ASN A 240 11.76 12.24 -13.28
CA ASN A 240 12.48 11.63 -14.37
C ASN A 240 13.67 10.83 -13.83
N GLN A 241 14.05 9.77 -14.54
CA GLN A 241 15.25 9.01 -14.26
C GLN A 241 16.22 9.16 -15.43
N ASP A 242 17.47 9.51 -15.13
CA ASP A 242 18.57 9.53 -16.10
C ASP A 242 19.79 8.77 -15.55
N GLU A 243 20.88 8.73 -16.32
CA GLU A 243 22.15 8.07 -15.94
C GLU A 243 22.72 8.59 -14.61
N SER A 244 22.30 9.78 -14.21
CA SER A 244 22.84 10.51 -13.08
C SER A 244 21.93 10.46 -11.84
N GLY A 245 20.77 9.80 -11.94
CA GLY A 245 19.88 9.46 -10.84
C GLY A 245 18.40 9.78 -11.11
N ILE A 246 17.60 9.73 -10.04
CA ILE A 246 16.18 10.15 -10.08
C ILE A 246 16.11 11.63 -9.76
N VAL A 247 15.60 12.44 -10.68
CA VAL A 247 15.48 13.89 -10.60
C VAL A 247 14.00 14.28 -10.55
N PHE A 248 13.65 15.23 -9.70
CA PHE A 248 12.25 15.65 -9.53
C PHE A 248 12.12 17.08 -9.02
N SER A 249 11.00 17.72 -9.36
CA SER A 249 10.71 19.09 -8.97
C SER A 249 10.01 19.15 -7.62
N GLY A 250 10.51 19.97 -6.72
CA GLY A 250 9.81 20.34 -5.49
C GLY A 250 8.64 21.28 -5.74
N TYR A 251 7.94 21.65 -4.67
CA TYR A 251 6.96 22.73 -4.72
C TYR A 251 7.63 24.11 -4.65
N LYS A 252 6.90 25.13 -5.09
CA LYS A 252 7.31 26.52 -4.92
C LYS A 252 7.53 26.84 -3.45
N GLN A 253 8.62 27.56 -3.17
CA GLN A 253 8.99 27.91 -1.80
C GLN A 253 8.09 29.02 -1.24
N TYR A 254 7.66 29.97 -2.07
CA TYR A 254 6.85 31.11 -1.64
C TYR A 254 5.60 31.29 -2.53
N PRO A 255 4.50 31.86 -1.98
CA PRO A 255 3.30 32.17 -2.77
C PRO A 255 3.54 33.18 -3.91
N PHE A 256 4.59 34.00 -3.80
CA PHE A 256 5.02 34.96 -4.82
C PHE A 256 6.12 34.43 -5.75
N SER A 257 6.54 33.17 -5.58
CA SER A 257 7.56 32.58 -6.46
C SER A 257 7.05 32.50 -7.90
N GLU A 258 7.96 32.72 -8.85
CA GLU A 258 7.69 32.57 -10.28
C GLU A 258 7.15 31.18 -10.61
N SER A 259 6.44 31.02 -11.75
CA SER A 259 5.83 29.74 -12.15
C SER A 259 6.84 28.57 -12.23
N ASN A 260 8.06 28.87 -12.64
CA ASN A 260 9.16 27.93 -12.82
C ASN A 260 10.20 27.97 -11.68
N ASP A 261 9.99 28.79 -10.65
CA ASP A 261 10.90 28.87 -9.50
C ASP A 261 10.52 27.85 -8.43
N PHE A 262 11.08 26.66 -8.60
CA PHE A 262 10.99 25.56 -7.67
C PHE A 262 12.35 24.86 -7.56
N PRO A 263 12.67 24.28 -6.40
CA PRO A 263 13.90 23.54 -6.25
C PRO A 263 13.85 22.27 -7.10
N LEU A 264 14.98 21.95 -7.73
CA LEU A 264 15.19 20.68 -8.40
C LEU A 264 15.96 19.76 -7.46
N TYR A 265 15.38 18.61 -7.16
CA TYR A 265 15.97 17.60 -6.31
C TYR A 265 16.51 16.44 -7.13
N ARG A 266 17.47 15.73 -6.53
CA ARG A 266 18.03 14.50 -7.06
C ARG A 266 18.23 13.50 -5.94
N LEU A 267 17.88 12.24 -6.20
CA LEU A 267 18.23 11.13 -5.32
C LEU A 267 19.63 10.62 -5.66
N VAL A 268 20.56 10.71 -4.71
CA VAL A 268 21.93 10.20 -4.81
C VAL A 268 22.21 9.31 -3.60
N SER A 269 22.48 8.03 -3.84
CA SER A 269 22.81 7.06 -2.79
C SER A 269 21.78 7.03 -1.65
N GLY A 270 20.49 7.10 -1.99
CA GLY A 270 19.38 7.10 -1.03
C GLY A 270 19.12 8.46 -0.33
N ASN A 271 19.93 9.48 -0.58
CA ASN A 271 19.75 10.82 -0.02
C ASN A 271 19.23 11.81 -1.06
N ILE A 272 18.33 12.70 -0.64
CA ILE A 272 17.81 13.75 -1.52
C ILE A 272 18.73 14.97 -1.42
N GLN A 273 19.30 15.35 -2.55
CA GLN A 273 20.17 16.51 -2.70
C GLN A 273 19.47 17.59 -3.55
N ILE A 274 19.72 18.85 -3.20
CA ILE A 274 19.26 19.99 -4.01
C ILE A 274 20.24 20.14 -5.18
N SER A 275 19.79 19.80 -6.38
CA SER A 275 20.56 20.04 -7.63
C SER A 275 20.48 21.49 -8.05
N ARG A 276 19.32 22.13 -7.86
CA ARG A 276 19.12 23.56 -8.09
C ARG A 276 18.20 24.12 -7.01
N PRO A 277 18.65 25.10 -6.21
CA PRO A 277 17.76 25.75 -5.24
C PRO A 277 16.73 26.62 -5.95
N ALA A 278 15.58 26.85 -5.31
CA ALA A 278 14.71 27.96 -5.68
C ALA A 278 15.37 29.29 -5.25
N HIS A 279 14.90 30.40 -5.82
CA HIS A 279 15.35 31.72 -5.43
C HIS A 279 15.01 32.03 -3.97
N ASP A 280 15.94 32.67 -3.27
CA ASP A 280 15.77 33.07 -1.87
C ASP A 280 14.92 34.35 -1.73
N LEU A 281 14.62 34.74 -0.48
CA LEU A 281 13.88 35.97 -0.21
C LEU A 281 14.61 37.23 -0.72
N ASN A 282 15.95 37.23 -0.76
CA ASN A 282 16.72 38.41 -1.17
C ASN A 282 16.56 38.69 -2.66
N TYR A 283 16.57 37.65 -3.50
CA TYR A 283 16.22 37.74 -4.90
C TYR A 283 14.86 38.42 -5.09
N TYR A 284 13.82 37.96 -4.36
CA TYR A 284 12.48 38.53 -4.48
C TYR A 284 12.37 39.95 -3.92
N ARG A 285 13.10 40.28 -2.83
CA ARG A 285 13.20 41.66 -2.32
C ARG A 285 13.77 42.60 -3.38
N GLN A 286 14.86 42.20 -4.03
CA GLN A 286 15.48 42.98 -5.12
C GLN A 286 14.56 43.08 -6.34
N LYS A 287 13.92 41.98 -6.73
CA LYS A 287 12.99 41.95 -7.86
C LYS A 287 11.82 42.93 -7.69
N PHE A 288 11.28 43.03 -6.48
CA PHE A 288 10.16 43.92 -6.18
C PHE A 288 10.60 45.34 -5.79
N SER A 289 11.89 45.62 -5.63
CA SER A 289 12.35 46.93 -5.14
C SER A 289 12.04 48.09 -6.08
N SER A 290 11.95 47.82 -7.39
CA SER A 290 11.59 48.84 -8.40
C SER A 290 10.09 49.00 -8.61
N GLN A 291 9.25 48.18 -7.98
CA GLN A 291 7.80 48.29 -8.07
C GLN A 291 7.32 49.52 -7.30
N THR A 292 6.30 50.22 -7.79
CA THR A 292 5.66 51.31 -7.03
C THR A 292 4.43 50.83 -6.27
N ALA A 293 4.09 51.52 -5.18
CA ALA A 293 2.87 51.25 -4.42
C ALA A 293 1.61 51.36 -5.31
N HIS A 294 1.60 52.31 -6.24
CA HIS A 294 0.53 52.44 -7.23
C HIS A 294 0.39 51.20 -8.12
N GLN A 295 1.49 50.68 -8.66
CA GLN A 295 1.48 49.48 -9.51
C GLN A 295 0.97 48.25 -8.75
N LEU A 296 1.41 48.08 -7.49
CA LEU A 296 0.93 46.99 -6.65
C LEU A 296 -0.57 47.13 -6.33
N MET A 297 -1.04 48.34 -6.02
CA MET A 297 -2.47 48.60 -5.78
C MET A 297 -3.33 48.27 -7.01
N GLN A 298 -2.88 48.65 -8.22
CA GLN A 298 -3.59 48.28 -9.46
C GLN A 298 -3.63 46.76 -9.66
N LYS A 299 -2.54 46.06 -9.34
CA LYS A 299 -2.50 44.59 -9.39
C LYS A 299 -3.55 43.97 -8.45
N ILE A 300 -3.59 44.38 -7.18
CA ILE A 300 -4.55 43.86 -6.19
C ILE A 300 -6.00 44.13 -6.63
N LYS A 301 -6.25 45.32 -7.21
CA LYS A 301 -7.55 45.68 -7.77
C LYS A 301 -7.95 44.78 -8.94
N ASN A 302 -7.02 44.54 -9.87
CA ASN A 302 -7.25 43.66 -11.02
C ASN A 302 -7.45 42.20 -10.61
N ASP A 303 -6.77 41.77 -9.54
CA ASP A 303 -6.96 40.46 -8.90
C ASP A 303 -8.32 40.33 -8.18
N GLY A 304 -9.11 41.41 -8.06
CA GLY A 304 -10.39 41.42 -7.37
C GLY A 304 -10.28 41.29 -5.85
N CYS A 305 -9.12 41.60 -5.28
CA CYS A 305 -8.82 41.37 -3.86
C CYS A 305 -8.95 42.61 -2.98
N LEU A 306 -9.73 43.61 -3.42
CA LEU A 306 -10.05 44.80 -2.64
C LEU A 306 -11.52 44.82 -2.24
N ASN A 307 -11.79 45.17 -1.00
CA ASN A 307 -13.11 45.54 -0.49
C ASN A 307 -13.02 46.94 0.13
N GLY A 308 -13.23 47.97 -0.69
CA GLY A 308 -12.96 49.35 -0.30
C GLY A 308 -11.47 49.54 0.03
N ASP A 309 -11.19 49.96 1.26
CA ASP A 309 -9.84 50.25 1.78
C ASP A 309 -9.21 49.05 2.53
N GLN A 310 -9.72 47.83 2.31
CA GLN A 310 -9.24 46.59 2.94
C GLN A 310 -9.03 45.48 1.91
N PHE A 311 -8.25 44.47 2.27
CA PHE A 311 -8.21 43.23 1.50
C PHE A 311 -9.55 42.51 1.58
N TYR A 312 -10.00 41.97 0.45
CA TYR A 312 -11.15 41.07 0.41
C TYR A 312 -10.78 39.71 1.00
N LEU A 313 -11.53 39.22 1.98
CA LEU A 313 -11.20 38.01 2.76
C LEU A 313 -11.83 36.72 2.19
N SER A 314 -11.79 36.56 0.86
CA SER A 314 -12.13 35.27 0.24
C SER A 314 -10.93 34.31 0.32
N ASP A 315 -11.18 33.00 0.24
CA ASP A 315 -10.11 31.97 0.28
C ASP A 315 -8.98 32.24 -0.74
N ILE A 316 -9.35 32.73 -1.93
CA ILE A 316 -8.41 33.05 -3.00
C ILE A 316 -7.56 34.26 -2.63
N CYS A 317 -8.18 35.32 -2.11
CA CYS A 317 -7.48 36.55 -1.79
C CYS A 317 -6.66 36.44 -0.51
N THR A 318 -7.15 35.75 0.51
CA THR A 318 -6.42 35.45 1.75
C THR A 318 -5.09 34.76 1.47
N ARG A 319 -5.04 33.81 0.52
CA ARG A 319 -3.78 33.17 0.08
C ARG A 319 -2.80 34.11 -0.62
N LYS A 320 -3.29 35.20 -1.22
CA LYS A 320 -2.47 36.20 -1.93
C LYS A 320 -2.04 37.38 -1.05
N VAL A 321 -2.72 37.66 0.07
CA VAL A 321 -2.43 38.79 0.96
C VAL A 321 -0.96 38.80 1.40
N SER A 322 -0.43 37.65 1.83
CA SER A 322 0.97 37.55 2.27
C SER A 322 1.95 37.89 1.14
N SER A 323 1.62 37.53 -0.10
CA SER A 323 2.38 37.88 -1.31
C SER A 323 2.32 39.38 -1.63
N TYR A 324 1.17 40.01 -1.50
CA TYR A 324 1.04 41.46 -1.70
C TYR A 324 1.82 42.25 -0.64
N CYS A 325 1.73 41.86 0.63
CA CYS A 325 2.44 42.53 1.69
C CYS A 325 3.95 42.33 1.61
N PHE A 326 4.41 41.14 1.20
CA PHE A 326 5.82 40.92 0.90
C PHE A 326 6.32 41.85 -0.23
N GLN A 327 5.57 41.94 -1.34
CA GLN A 327 5.88 42.85 -2.44
C GLN A 327 5.95 44.31 -1.96
N PHE A 328 4.96 44.78 -1.20
CA PHE A 328 4.92 46.15 -0.66
C PHE A 328 6.13 46.47 0.22
N ASN A 329 6.46 45.57 1.15
CA ASN A 329 7.58 45.75 2.08
C ASN A 329 8.96 45.61 1.40
N SER A 330 8.98 45.09 0.18
CA SER A 330 10.19 45.00 -0.65
C SER A 330 10.42 46.24 -1.52
N ILE A 331 9.43 47.14 -1.65
CA ILE A 331 9.55 48.38 -2.42
C ILE A 331 10.65 49.26 -1.80
N ASN A 332 11.50 49.84 -2.65
CA ASN A 332 12.60 50.70 -2.20
C ASN A 332 12.09 51.87 -1.32
N THR A 333 12.80 52.15 -0.23
CA THR A 333 12.45 53.22 0.73
C THR A 333 12.47 54.61 0.12
N THR A 334 13.17 54.79 -1.02
CA THR A 334 13.18 56.04 -1.80
C THR A 334 11.98 56.18 -2.74
N ALA A 335 11.07 55.20 -2.80
CA ALA A 335 9.89 55.27 -3.65
C ALA A 335 8.90 56.34 -3.18
N ILE A 336 8.13 56.89 -4.12
CA ILE A 336 7.13 57.93 -3.87
C ILE A 336 6.03 57.39 -2.96
N LYS A 337 5.78 58.09 -1.84
CA LYS A 337 4.73 57.76 -0.87
C LYS A 337 3.41 58.44 -1.19
N ASP A 338 2.72 57.92 -2.20
CA ASP A 338 1.41 58.40 -2.65
C ASP A 338 0.24 57.84 -1.81
N LYS A 339 -1.00 58.11 -2.21
CA LYS A 339 -2.20 57.57 -1.55
C LYS A 339 -2.20 56.04 -1.51
N SER A 340 -1.71 55.38 -2.57
CA SER A 340 -1.61 53.93 -2.65
C SER A 340 -0.61 53.38 -1.62
N TYR A 341 0.51 54.06 -1.39
CA TYR A 341 1.48 53.70 -0.34
C TYR A 341 0.84 53.69 1.04
N TRP A 342 0.15 54.77 1.42
CA TRP A 342 -0.46 54.87 2.75
C TRP A 342 -1.57 53.84 2.98
N LEU A 343 -2.35 53.55 1.93
CA LEU A 343 -3.37 52.51 1.98
C LEU A 343 -2.75 51.12 2.17
N LEU A 344 -1.74 50.75 1.37
CA LEU A 344 -1.03 49.47 1.50
C LEU A 344 -0.36 49.31 2.86
N ASN A 345 0.28 50.39 3.35
CA ASN A 345 0.90 50.41 4.67
C ASN A 345 -0.10 50.10 5.78
N ASN A 346 -1.32 50.65 5.71
CA ASN A 346 -2.35 50.36 6.70
C ASN A 346 -2.88 48.93 6.57
N MET A 347 -3.09 48.43 5.36
CA MET A 347 -3.59 47.07 5.13
C MET A 347 -2.57 45.98 5.50
N CYS A 348 -1.28 46.22 5.34
CA CYS A 348 -0.22 45.24 5.60
C CYS A 348 0.36 45.26 7.02
N LYS A 349 0.09 46.31 7.81
CA LYS A 349 0.53 46.40 9.22
C LYS A 349 -0.10 45.36 10.15
N THR A 350 -1.23 44.77 9.77
CA THR A 350 -1.99 43.82 10.58
C THR A 350 -1.68 42.36 10.26
N GLN A 351 -0.69 42.10 9.39
CA GLN A 351 -0.34 40.75 8.92
C GLN A 351 1.05 40.34 9.44
N GLU A 352 1.16 39.16 10.05
CA GLU A 352 2.46 38.56 10.36
C GLU A 352 3.18 38.25 9.04
N MET A 353 4.41 38.75 8.90
CA MET A 353 5.22 38.55 7.70
C MET A 353 6.09 37.31 7.85
N TYR A 354 6.37 36.64 6.73
CA TYR A 354 7.48 35.69 6.63
C TYR A 354 8.77 36.42 7.06
N GLN A 355 9.32 36.06 8.23
CA GLN A 355 10.59 36.58 8.74
C GLN A 355 11.77 35.79 8.21
#